data_AF-A0AAV4HPI6-F1
#
_entry.id   AF-A0AAV4HPI6-F1
#
_cell.length_a   1.000
_cell.length_b   1.000
_cell.length_c   1.000
_cell.angle_alpha   90.00
_cell.angle_beta   90.00
_cell.angle_gamma   90.00
#
_symmetry.space_group_name_H-M   'P 1'
#
loop_
_entity.id
_entity.type
_entity.pdbx_description
1 polymer ?
#
loop_
_entity_poly.entity_id
_entity_poly.type
_entity_poly.pdbx_seq_one_letter_code
_entity_poly.pdbx_strand_id
1 'polypeptide(L)' 'MESLEIHIGGKYRHHSGQIHSEAFIGSTLYSDWHGGHPATHSVVVCVTLYSRSRNRGLKMGSLACKGNPRKFICEL' A
#
# COMPACT_ATOMS: atom_id res chain seq x y z
N MET A 1 13.77 -13.93 9.15
CA MET A 1 13.12 -13.71 7.84
C MET A 1 12.71 -12.25 7.75
N GLU A 2 13.18 -11.56 6.73
CA GLU A 2 12.97 -10.12 6.52
C GLU A 2 11.50 -9.83 6.16
N SER A 3 10.95 -8.73 6.67
CA SER A 3 9.62 -8.26 6.27
C SER A 3 9.64 -7.82 4.80
N LEU A 4 8.66 -8.26 4.02
CA LEU A 4 8.51 -7.84 2.63
C LEU A 4 7.64 -6.58 2.56
N GLU A 5 8.14 -5.56 1.88
CA GLU A 5 7.39 -4.33 1.56
C GLU A 5 7.59 -4.01 0.08
N ILE A 6 6.53 -4.11 -0.72
CA ILE A 6 6.55 -3.90 -2.18
C ILE A 6 5.52 -2.84 -2.55
N HIS A 7 5.90 -1.85 -3.36
CA HIS A 7 4.94 -0.92 -3.95
C HIS A 7 4.17 -1.57 -5.10
N ILE A 8 2.84 -1.49 -5.07
CA ILE A 8 1.95 -2.15 -6.05
C ILE A 8 1.20 -1.18 -6.96
N GLY A 9 1.61 0.09 -6.99
CA GLY A 9 0.88 1.13 -7.70
C GLY A 9 -0.39 1.52 -6.94
N GLY A 10 -0.51 2.81 -6.61
CA GLY A 10 -1.67 3.33 -5.90
C GLY A 10 -1.31 4.33 -4.81
N LYS A 11 -2.15 5.36 -4.70
CA LYS A 11 -2.07 6.43 -3.73
C LYS A 11 -3.37 6.45 -2.94
N TYR A 12 -3.32 6.14 -1.65
CA TYR A 12 -4.44 6.34 -0.74
C TYR A 12 -4.54 7.81 -0.36
N ARG A 13 -5.72 8.42 -0.54
CA ARG A 13 -6.00 9.79 -0.14
C ARG A 13 -6.88 9.78 1.12
N HIS A 14 -6.36 10.35 2.21
CA HIS A 14 -7.06 10.32 3.51
C HIS A 14 -8.41 11.03 3.49
N HIS A 15 -8.53 12.16 2.77
CA HIS A 15 -9.76 12.95 2.76
C HIS A 15 -10.98 12.21 2.17
N SER A 16 -10.75 11.30 1.21
CA SER A 16 -11.82 10.56 0.53
C SER A 16 -11.90 9.11 1.01
N GLY A 17 -10.91 8.62 1.76
CA GLY A 17 -10.79 7.20 2.10
C GLY A 17 -10.55 6.30 0.89
N GLN A 18 -10.21 6.87 -0.28
CA GLN A 18 -10.10 6.13 -1.53
C GLN A 18 -8.64 5.85 -1.88
N ILE A 19 -8.40 4.66 -2.41
CA ILE A 19 -7.17 4.31 -3.09
C ILE A 19 -7.32 4.69 -4.56
N HIS A 20 -6.44 5.56 -5.04
CA HIS A 20 -6.36 5.93 -6.44
C HIS A 20 -5.16 5.23 -7.07
N SER A 21 -5.40 4.23 -7.93
CA SER A 21 -4.37 3.62 -8.76
C SER A 21 -4.42 4.21 -10.17
N GLU A 22 -3.26 4.51 -10.74
CA GLU A 22 -3.17 4.98 -12.14
C GLU A 22 -3.51 3.86 -13.13
N ALA A 23 -3.38 2.59 -12.74
CA ALA A 23 -3.77 1.43 -13.54
C ALA A 23 -5.22 0.95 -13.27
N PHE A 24 -5.74 1.20 -12.06
CA PHE A 24 -7.06 0.73 -11.63
C PHE A 24 -7.90 1.91 -11.11
N ILE A 25 -8.38 2.73 -12.03
CA ILE A 25 -9.32 3.81 -11.72
C ILE A 25 -10.72 3.19 -11.59
N GLY A 26 -11.36 3.35 -10.44
CA GLY A 26 -12.76 2.92 -10.21
C GLY A 26 -12.95 1.46 -9.76
N SER A 27 -11.89 0.67 -9.69
CA SER A 27 -11.96 -0.71 -9.16
C SER A 27 -11.75 -0.73 -7.65
N THR A 28 -12.56 -1.52 -6.94
CA THR A 28 -12.33 -1.77 -5.51
C THR A 28 -11.13 -2.70 -5.39
N LEU A 29 -9.97 -2.12 -5.07
CA LEU A 29 -8.78 -2.90 -4.74
C LEU A 29 -9.03 -3.70 -3.45
N TYR A 30 -8.47 -4.92 -3.40
CA TYR A 30 -8.40 -5.71 -2.17
C TYR A 30 -7.91 -4.83 -1.02
N SER A 31 -8.68 -4.71 0.08
CA SER A 31 -8.51 -3.67 1.12
C SER A 31 -8.28 -4.23 2.52
N ASP A 32 -7.37 -5.20 2.64
CA ASP A 32 -7.06 -5.86 3.91
C ASP A 32 -5.80 -5.26 4.56
N TRP A 33 -6.01 -4.19 5.32
CA TRP A 33 -4.93 -3.40 5.91
C TRP A 33 -4.23 -4.08 7.08
N HIS A 34 -2.91 -3.89 7.17
CA HIS A 34 -2.16 -4.18 8.37
C HIS A 34 -2.50 -3.16 9.48
N GLY A 35 -2.48 -3.59 10.75
CA GLY A 35 -2.76 -2.72 11.89
C GLY A 35 -1.83 -1.50 11.91
N GLY A 36 -2.41 -0.30 12.04
CA GLY A 36 -1.69 0.97 11.95
C GLY A 36 -1.66 1.60 10.55
N HIS A 37 -2.30 0.96 9.56
CA HIS A 37 -2.48 1.50 8.21
C HIS A 37 -3.96 1.77 7.87
N PRO A 38 -4.22 2.70 6.94
CA PRO A 38 -3.25 3.61 6.31
C PRO A 38 -2.69 4.63 7.32
N ALA A 39 -1.39 4.89 7.24
CA ALA A 39 -0.65 5.76 8.14
C ALA A 39 -1.28 7.16 8.09
N THR A 40 -1.74 7.66 9.24
CA THR A 40 -2.57 8.87 9.35
C THR A 40 -1.83 10.19 9.19
N HIS A 41 -0.51 10.14 8.93
CA HIS A 41 0.36 11.32 9.04
C HIS A 41 0.55 12.07 7.72
N SER A 42 -0.02 11.62 6.61
CA SER A 42 0.15 12.26 5.31
C SER A 42 -1.17 12.29 4.54
N VAL A 43 -1.45 13.41 3.88
CA VAL A 43 -2.69 13.60 3.08
C VAL A 43 -2.79 12.56 1.96
N VAL A 44 -1.66 12.11 1.43
CA VAL A 44 -1.53 11.08 0.40
C VAL A 44 -0.39 10.13 0.75
N VAL A 45 -0.68 8.83 0.77
CA VAL A 45 0.30 7.77 1.02
C VAL A 45 0.32 6.77 -0.12
N CYS A 46 1.49 6.21 -0.41
CA CYS A 46 1.64 5.17 -1.40
C CYS A 46 1.28 3.82 -0.80
N VAL A 47 0.57 3.01 -1.57
CA VAL A 47 0.11 1.68 -1.15
C VAL A 47 1.21 0.65 -1.35
N THR A 48 1.37 -0.24 -0.38
CA THR A 48 2.31 -1.36 -0.46
C THR A 48 1.64 -2.69 -0.12
N LEU A 49 2.21 -3.78 -0.62
CA LEU A 49 2.01 -5.11 -0.05
C LEU A 49 3.02 -5.32 1.08
N TYR A 50 2.48 -5.80 2.19
CA TYR A 50 3.22 -6.06 3.41
C TYR A 50 3.08 -7.52 3.82
N SER A 51 4.21 -8.19 4.04
CA SER A 51 4.26 -9.54 4.60
C SER A 51 5.17 -9.56 5.83
N ARG A 52 4.63 -10.00 6.98
CA ARG A 52 5.45 -10.35 8.15
C ARG A 52 5.70 -11.84 8.19
N SER A 53 6.91 -12.20 8.62
CA SER A 53 7.40 -13.57 8.84
C SER A 53 6.48 -14.49 9.68
N ARG A 54 5.51 -13.95 10.44
CA ARG A 54 4.54 -14.74 11.20
C ARG A 54 3.21 -14.84 10.46
N ASN A 55 3.15 -15.67 9.40
CA ASN A 55 1.96 -16.36 8.86
C ASN A 55 0.59 -15.63 8.80
N ARG A 56 0.55 -14.30 8.77
CA ARG A 56 -0.69 -13.51 8.73
C ARG A 56 -1.16 -13.17 7.32
N GLY A 57 -0.57 -13.82 6.30
CA GLY A 57 -0.82 -13.55 4.90
C GLY A 57 -0.27 -12.20 4.42
N LEU A 58 -0.56 -11.87 3.16
CA LEU A 58 -0.28 -10.57 2.57
C LEU A 58 -1.34 -9.58 3.03
N LYS A 59 -0.90 -8.44 3.54
CA LYS A 59 -1.77 -7.32 3.95
C LYS A 59 -1.36 -6.06 3.19
N MET A 60 -2.25 -5.09 3.12
CA MET A 60 -1.89 -3.76 2.63
C MET A 60 -1.14 -2.97 3.70
N GLY A 61 -0.09 -2.31 3.27
CA GLY A 61 0.61 -1.26 3.99
C GLY A 61 0.50 0.06 3.25
N SER A 62 0.96 1.11 3.90
CA SER A 62 1.01 2.46 3.33
C SER A 62 2.23 3.19 3.83
N LEU A 63 2.85 3.99 2.98
CA LEU A 63 4.03 4.76 3.32
C LEU A 63 4.06 6.11 2.61
N ALA A 64 4.96 7.00 3.04
CA ALA A 64 5.18 8.25 2.34
C ALA A 64 5.73 7.98 0.93
N CYS A 65 5.07 8.49 -0.11
CA CYS A 65 5.46 8.27 -1.51
C CYS A 65 6.87 8.76 -1.87
N LYS A 66 7.45 9.65 -1.05
CA LYS A 66 8.78 10.24 -1.27
C LYS A 66 9.91 9.53 -0.49
N GLY A 67 9.64 8.37 0.11
CA GLY A 67 10.66 7.56 0.80
C GLY A 67 11.50 6.73 -0.17
N ASN A 68 12.71 6.35 0.27
CA ASN A 68 13.71 5.48 -0.41
C ASN A 68 13.19 4.51 -1.48
N PRO A 69 13.96 4.23 -2.55
CA PRO A 69 13.55 3.29 -3.60
C PRO A 69 13.16 1.94 -3.00
N ARG A 70 11.92 1.52 -3.26
CA ARG A 70 11.38 0.22 -2.84
C ARG A 70 11.20 -0.69 -4.05
N LYS A 71 11.22 -2.00 -3.78
CA LYS A 71 10.81 -3.00 -4.77
C LYS A 71 9.38 -2.68 -5.22
N PHE A 72 9.12 -2.82 -6.50
CA PHE A 72 7.80 -2.64 -7.10
C PHE A 72 7.47 -3.83 -7.98
N ILE A 73 6.17 -4.07 -8.20
CA ILE A 73 5.67 -5.06 -9.16
C ILE A 73 4.79 -4.30 -10.15
N CYS A 74 4.95 -4.62 -11.43
CA CYS A 74 4.07 -4.14 -12.50
C CYS A 74 3.22 -5.29 -13.01
N GLU A 75 1.96 -5.00 -13.33
CA GLU A 75 1.10 -5.86 -14.12
C GLU A 75 1.20 -5.41 -15.59
N LEU A 76 1.26 -6.37 -16.52
CA LEU A 76 1.41 -6.14 -17.97
C LEU A 76 0.15 -6.57 -18.71
#